data_AF-A0A2W0AVD4-F1
#
_entry.id   AF-A0A2W0AVD4-F1
#
_cell.length_a   1.000
_cell.length_b   1.000
_cell.length_c   1.000
_cell.angle_alpha   90.00
_cell.angle_beta   90.00
_cell.angle_gamma   90.00
#
_symmetry.space_group_name_H-M   'P 1'
#
loop_
_entity.id
_entity.type
_entity.pdbx_description
1 polymer ?
#
loop_
_entity_poly.entity_id
_entity_poly.type
_entity_poly.pdbx_seq_one_letter_code
_entity_poly.pdbx_strand_id
1 'polypeptide(L)'
;MNGSGFVSTSVVRWNGTDRPTTLVSSSRLEAAIAASDVATPAMVSVAVFNPVPGGGSSSAPFQVSSPPPAASQGTVQLLVQDEPVENVLQFEVSITEATLINAVGTGVPLLGAPADIDLKSLELRRTVLGLANAPADTYTTLRLTFANPKLSLPTATGQIQQVANNTSPLAVQIASGRTTVDLPISVVVANGAPVGLLVDVSLRRLLPLDASGNIVITNGVIFADPESLGAVVLTPFPLTANQPLGEIKDIAGTVDSVDLSTMSFKFHPLRIPVAVTVFADTLTVFQDFPNNHFSDLVAGQIVEIGAQLRADGTFLATEVELLVGNAQAGALEGLVVYATPNPDGSSTLKLFVRDAFGNGATSNLRFSLVEVQIPASGVKFSIDAGQLGDALSICGTACSFSTAADIIPFDIVDVGLGSQQPLTASQITLKKSVIAGTVSTAPSPGEFMLSLFLQIQGIAGFPNTVTVRTFPVTEFENFGTQPMFAPGQQVVARGLLFRGGGAPLMLASEVRLLR
;
A
#
# COMPACT_ATOMS: atom_id res chain seq x y z
N MET A 1 40.72 -0.55 33.73
CA MET A 1 42.13 -0.12 33.82
C MET A 1 43.03 -1.34 33.78
N ASN A 2 43.98 -1.41 32.84
CA ASN A 2 44.98 -2.48 32.76
C ASN A 2 46.34 -1.93 33.20
N GLY A 3 47.06 -2.66 34.03
CA GLY A 3 48.35 -2.24 34.59
C GLY A 3 49.03 -3.38 35.36
N SER A 4 49.84 -3.04 36.37
CA SER A 4 50.47 -4.03 37.26
C SER A 4 50.61 -3.48 38.68
N GLY A 5 50.71 -4.37 39.66
CA GLY A 5 50.89 -4.01 41.06
C GLY A 5 49.65 -3.43 41.74
N PHE A 6 48.45 -3.73 41.23
CA PHE A 6 47.20 -3.38 41.91
C PHE A 6 46.99 -4.25 43.15
N VAL A 7 46.47 -3.65 44.21
CA VAL A 7 46.18 -4.28 45.49
C VAL A 7 44.68 -4.16 45.80
N SER A 8 44.18 -4.89 46.79
CA SER A 8 42.74 -4.91 47.10
C SER A 8 42.17 -3.55 47.51
N THR A 9 43.03 -2.62 47.94
CA THR A 9 42.67 -1.25 48.34
C THR A 9 43.02 -0.20 47.29
N SER A 10 43.39 -0.61 46.06
CA SER A 10 43.62 0.31 44.95
C SER A 10 42.33 1.04 44.57
N VAL A 11 42.42 2.36 44.34
CA VAL A 11 41.28 3.20 43.95
C VAL A 11 41.57 3.92 42.64
N VAL A 12 40.63 3.85 41.68
CA VAL A 12 40.66 4.68 40.49
C VAL A 12 40.13 6.07 40.83
N ARG A 13 40.86 7.11 40.43
CA ARG A 13 40.50 8.52 40.57
C ARG A 13 40.21 9.13 39.22
N TRP A 14 39.07 9.81 39.11
CA TRP A 14 38.68 10.60 37.96
C TRP A 14 38.79 12.08 38.31
N ASN A 15 39.70 12.80 37.64
CA ASN A 15 40.05 14.19 37.94
C ASN A 15 40.39 14.41 39.43
N GLY A 16 41.12 13.45 40.02
CA GLY A 16 41.50 13.49 41.44
C GLY A 16 40.44 13.00 42.43
N THR A 17 39.20 12.72 42.00
CA THR A 17 38.12 12.22 42.86
C THR A 17 38.00 10.70 42.79
N ASP A 18 37.93 10.04 43.94
CA ASP A 18 37.81 8.58 44.05
C ASP A 18 36.51 8.05 43.39
N ARG A 19 36.62 6.93 42.68
CA ARG A 19 35.50 6.22 42.07
C ARG A 19 35.34 4.83 42.66
N PRO A 20 34.10 4.32 42.77
CA PRO A 20 33.87 2.92 43.13
C PRO A 20 34.72 2.02 42.24
N THR A 21 35.64 1.28 42.86
CA THR A 21 36.67 0.51 42.18
C THR A 21 36.63 -0.93 42.66
N THR A 22 36.62 -1.86 41.73
CA THR A 22 36.68 -3.31 41.98
C THR A 22 38.01 -3.83 41.46
N LEU A 23 38.78 -4.49 42.34
CA LEU A 23 39.95 -5.26 41.93
C LEU A 23 39.50 -6.55 41.26
N VAL A 24 39.87 -6.72 40.00
CA VAL A 24 39.64 -7.97 39.26
C VAL A 24 40.87 -8.88 39.39
N SER A 25 42.06 -8.31 39.26
CA SER A 25 43.33 -8.99 39.47
C SER A 25 44.42 -7.96 39.80
N SER A 26 45.62 -8.42 40.17
CA SER A 26 46.79 -7.55 40.38
C SER A 26 47.22 -6.74 39.14
N SER A 27 46.60 -6.97 37.99
CA SER A 27 46.82 -6.25 36.72
C SER A 27 45.56 -5.63 36.12
N ARG A 28 44.38 -5.76 36.74
CA ARG A 28 43.13 -5.19 36.25
C ARG A 28 42.23 -4.63 37.35
N LEU A 29 41.80 -3.39 37.18
CA LEU A 29 40.78 -2.71 37.98
C LEU A 29 39.59 -2.33 37.09
N GLU A 30 38.39 -2.41 37.65
CA GLU A 30 37.18 -1.86 37.06
C GLU A 30 36.67 -0.72 37.93
N ALA A 31 36.22 0.38 37.31
CA ALA A 31 35.72 1.53 38.02
C ALA A 31 34.44 2.04 37.39
N ALA A 32 33.48 2.43 38.23
CA ALA A 32 32.22 3.03 37.77
C ALA A 32 32.40 4.54 37.57
N ILE A 33 32.22 5.00 36.33
CA ILE A 33 32.22 6.43 35.96
C ILE A 33 30.77 6.88 35.78
N ALA A 34 30.38 8.00 36.40
CA ALA A 34 29.00 8.49 36.31
C ALA A 34 28.75 9.18 34.96
N ALA A 35 27.50 9.21 34.50
CA ALA A 35 27.13 9.91 33.26
C ALA A 35 27.48 11.41 33.30
N SER A 36 27.42 12.04 34.47
CA SER A 36 27.81 13.45 34.66
C SER A 36 29.31 13.70 34.42
N ASP A 37 30.17 12.70 34.65
CA ASP A 37 31.62 12.82 34.48
C ASP A 37 32.05 12.84 33.02
N VAL A 38 31.18 12.36 32.13
CA VAL A 38 31.39 12.28 30.68
C VAL A 38 30.39 13.14 29.90
N ALA A 39 29.61 13.98 30.59
CA ALA A 39 28.57 14.80 29.96
C ALA A 39 29.13 15.88 29.04
N THR A 40 30.33 16.40 29.35
CA THR A 40 31.01 17.43 28.56
C THR A 40 32.37 16.93 28.05
N PRO A 41 32.70 17.13 26.77
CA PRO A 41 34.00 16.78 26.23
C PRO A 41 35.13 17.51 26.97
N ALA A 42 36.13 16.75 27.44
CA ALA A 42 37.25 17.28 28.21
C ALA A 42 38.42 16.29 28.23
N MET A 43 39.62 16.82 28.49
CA MET A 43 40.76 15.99 28.90
C MET A 43 40.71 15.81 30.41
N VAL A 44 40.58 14.56 30.86
CA VAL A 44 40.51 14.21 32.27
C VAL A 44 41.73 13.42 32.69
N SER A 45 42.29 13.71 33.86
CA SER A 45 43.31 12.85 34.46
C SER A 45 42.65 11.64 35.12
N VAL A 46 42.99 10.44 34.64
CA VAL A 46 42.59 9.17 35.27
C VAL A 46 43.80 8.61 35.98
N ALA A 47 43.69 8.44 37.30
CA ALA A 47 44.76 7.91 38.12
C ALA A 47 44.35 6.63 38.83
N VAL A 48 45.32 5.77 39.11
CA VAL A 48 45.17 4.66 40.07
C VAL A 48 46.02 4.99 41.28
N PHE A 49 45.41 5.00 42.46
CA PHE A 49 46.05 5.27 43.74
C PHE A 49 46.11 4.00 44.58
N ASN A 50 47.32 3.62 44.99
CA ASN A 50 47.56 2.58 45.99
C ASN A 50 47.90 3.26 47.33
N PRO A 51 47.20 2.96 48.45
CA PRO A 51 47.48 3.55 49.76
C PRO A 51 48.86 3.19 50.33
N VAL A 52 49.36 4.02 51.28
CA VAL A 52 50.59 3.75 52.06
C VAL A 52 50.36 2.66 53.12
N PRO A 53 51.41 1.93 53.58
CA PRO A 53 52.84 2.05 53.24
C PRO A 53 53.21 1.40 51.89
N GLY A 54 54.12 2.01 51.13
CA GLY A 54 54.65 1.44 49.87
C GLY A 54 53.80 1.67 48.62
N GLY A 55 52.68 2.40 48.74
CA GLY A 55 51.82 2.79 47.62
C GLY A 55 52.28 4.04 46.86
N GLY A 56 51.47 4.44 45.88
CA GLY A 56 51.74 5.57 44.98
C GLY A 56 50.57 5.83 44.03
N SER A 57 50.63 6.92 43.28
CA SER A 57 49.63 7.27 42.26
C SER A 57 50.25 7.19 40.87
N SER A 58 49.57 6.56 39.92
CA SER A 58 49.93 6.58 38.50
C SER A 58 48.79 7.16 37.70
N SER A 59 49.05 8.19 36.89
CA SER A 59 48.02 8.92 36.13
C SER A 59 48.27 8.91 34.64
N ALA A 60 47.20 8.82 33.86
CA ALA A 60 47.22 9.01 32.41
C ALA A 60 46.07 9.95 32.00
N PRO A 61 46.25 10.76 30.94
CA PRO A 61 45.15 11.53 30.40
C PRO A 61 44.15 10.61 29.70
N PHE A 62 42.87 10.92 29.85
CA PHE A 62 41.77 10.29 29.16
C PHE A 62 40.93 11.37 28.48
N GLN A 63 40.71 11.22 27.18
CA GLN A 63 39.90 12.16 26.41
C GLN A 63 38.44 11.73 26.44
N VAL A 64 37.59 12.53 27.08
CA VAL A 64 36.14 12.47 26.89
C VAL A 64 35.83 13.21 25.59
N SER A 65 35.41 12.48 24.56
CA SER A 65 35.00 13.06 23.28
C SER A 65 33.49 13.32 23.25
N SER A 66 33.06 14.31 22.45
CA SER A 66 31.65 14.40 22.08
C SER A 66 31.22 13.16 21.31
N PRO A 67 29.94 12.79 21.34
CA PRO A 67 29.40 11.87 20.35
C PRO A 67 29.73 12.40 18.95
N PRO A 68 29.98 11.53 17.95
CA PRO A 68 30.00 11.96 16.56
C PRO A 68 28.69 12.71 16.24
N PRO A 69 28.71 13.75 15.40
CA PRO A 69 27.48 14.34 14.91
C PRO A 69 26.57 13.24 14.34
N ALA A 70 25.28 13.28 14.67
CA ALA A 70 24.32 12.38 14.04
C ALA A 70 24.46 12.53 12.52
N ALA A 71 24.58 11.41 11.81
CA ALA A 71 24.62 11.45 10.35
C ALA A 71 23.38 12.18 9.85
N SER A 72 23.59 13.20 9.01
CA SER A 72 22.49 13.89 8.35
C SER A 72 21.71 12.87 7.52
N GLN A 73 20.43 12.67 7.83
CA GLN A 73 19.56 11.70 7.16
C GLN A 73 18.23 12.34 6.80
N GLY A 74 17.62 11.83 5.74
CA GLY A 74 16.24 12.14 5.36
C GLY A 74 15.43 10.85 5.24
N THR A 75 14.13 10.97 5.46
CA THR A 75 13.20 9.84 5.29
C THR A 75 12.88 9.67 3.81
N VAL A 76 13.02 8.45 3.31
CA VAL A 76 12.60 8.06 1.96
C VAL A 76 11.42 7.14 2.07
N GLN A 77 10.35 7.48 1.37
CA GLN A 77 9.18 6.63 1.25
C GLN A 77 9.05 6.09 -0.16
N LEU A 78 8.87 4.78 -0.24
CA LEU A 78 8.62 4.07 -1.48
C LEU A 78 7.12 3.78 -1.58
N LEU A 79 6.47 4.35 -2.58
CA LEU A 79 5.10 4.06 -2.96
C LEU A 79 5.09 3.22 -4.23
N VAL A 80 4.05 2.42 -4.40
CA VAL A 80 3.76 1.74 -5.66
C VAL A 80 2.34 2.02 -6.11
N GLN A 81 2.15 2.16 -7.42
CA GLN A 81 0.85 2.18 -8.08
C GLN A 81 0.89 1.28 -9.32
N ASP A 82 -0.28 0.96 -9.85
CA ASP A 82 -0.42 0.24 -11.11
C ASP A 82 -0.99 1.14 -12.22
N GLU A 83 -0.67 0.77 -13.46
CA GLU A 83 -1.52 1.10 -14.60
C GLU A 83 -2.31 -0.16 -14.96
N PRO A 84 -3.62 -0.21 -14.65
CA PRO A 84 -4.39 -1.44 -14.70
C PRO A 84 -4.51 -1.98 -16.11
N VAL A 85 -4.60 -3.31 -16.19
CA VAL A 85 -4.84 -4.06 -17.42
C VAL A 85 -6.16 -4.81 -17.31
N GLU A 86 -6.87 -4.82 -18.42
CA GLU A 86 -8.12 -5.54 -18.56
C GLU A 86 -7.87 -7.05 -18.71
N ASN A 87 -8.89 -7.88 -18.46
CA ASN A 87 -8.81 -9.36 -18.53
C ASN A 87 -7.80 -10.02 -17.56
N VAL A 88 -7.34 -9.31 -16.55
CA VAL A 88 -6.52 -9.86 -15.46
C VAL A 88 -7.31 -9.80 -14.17
N LEU A 89 -7.45 -10.93 -13.49
CA LEU A 89 -8.17 -11.01 -12.22
C LEU A 89 -7.22 -10.86 -11.02
N GLN A 90 -5.95 -11.24 -11.20
CA GLN A 90 -4.93 -11.17 -10.16
C GLN A 90 -3.56 -11.04 -10.81
N PHE A 91 -2.70 -10.19 -10.26
CA PHE A 91 -1.27 -10.16 -10.55
C PHE A 91 -0.49 -9.95 -9.25
N GLU A 92 -0.14 -11.05 -8.58
CA GLU A 92 0.65 -11.01 -7.34
C GLU A 92 2.14 -11.11 -7.67
N VAL A 93 2.98 -10.27 -7.05
CA VAL A 93 4.44 -10.30 -7.20
C VAL A 93 5.13 -9.90 -5.90
N SER A 94 6.26 -10.53 -5.59
CA SER A 94 7.10 -10.19 -4.45
C SER A 94 8.17 -9.17 -4.87
N ILE A 95 8.26 -8.02 -4.21
CA ILE A 95 9.42 -7.12 -4.28
C ILE A 95 10.38 -7.52 -3.16
N THR A 96 11.45 -8.19 -3.55
CA THR A 96 12.46 -8.76 -2.65
C THR A 96 13.64 -7.83 -2.37
N GLU A 97 13.77 -6.76 -3.16
CA GLU A 97 14.81 -5.74 -3.01
C GLU A 97 14.27 -4.41 -3.51
N ALA A 98 14.51 -3.34 -2.74
CA ALA A 98 14.49 -1.98 -3.24
C ALA A 98 15.67 -1.24 -2.61
N THR A 99 16.62 -0.78 -3.42
CA THR A 99 17.87 -0.16 -2.95
C THR A 99 18.14 1.13 -3.71
N LEU A 100 18.29 2.24 -2.99
CA LEU A 100 18.79 3.49 -3.56
C LEU A 100 20.31 3.43 -3.70
N ILE A 101 20.84 3.78 -4.86
CA ILE A 101 22.27 3.75 -5.14
C ILE A 101 22.73 5.14 -5.57
N ASN A 102 23.76 5.66 -4.89
CA ASN A 102 24.37 6.96 -5.24
C ASN A 102 25.36 6.83 -6.40
N ALA A 103 25.87 7.96 -6.89
CA ALA A 103 26.81 8.00 -8.01
C ALA A 103 28.14 7.25 -7.75
N VAL A 104 28.47 6.98 -6.49
CA VAL A 104 29.67 6.24 -6.06
C VAL A 104 29.39 4.75 -5.85
N GLY A 105 28.14 4.29 -6.02
CA GLY A 105 27.73 2.90 -5.89
C GLY A 105 27.34 2.45 -4.47
N THR A 106 27.21 3.39 -3.52
CA THR A 106 26.75 3.07 -2.15
C THR A 106 25.24 2.85 -2.14
N GLY A 107 24.82 1.67 -1.68
CA GLY A 107 23.41 1.26 -1.62
C GLY A 107 22.76 1.51 -0.25
N VAL A 108 21.52 1.99 -0.25
CA VAL A 108 20.65 2.11 0.94
C VAL A 108 19.38 1.29 0.71
N PRO A 109 19.14 0.23 1.48
CA PRO A 109 17.91 -0.56 1.36
C PRO A 109 16.71 0.26 1.84
N LEU A 110 15.63 0.25 1.05
CA LEU A 110 14.35 0.88 1.36
C LEU A 110 13.33 -0.09 1.97
N LEU A 111 13.59 -1.39 1.90
CA LEU A 111 12.73 -2.45 2.44
C LEU A 111 13.40 -3.13 3.63
N GLY A 112 12.64 -3.33 4.71
CA GLY A 112 13.07 -4.14 5.85
C GLY A 112 12.86 -5.65 5.66
N ALA A 113 11.94 -6.03 4.77
CA ALA A 113 11.62 -7.40 4.38
C ALA A 113 11.00 -7.40 2.97
N PRO A 114 10.94 -8.55 2.27
CA PRO A 114 10.20 -8.66 1.02
C PRO A 114 8.74 -8.24 1.18
N ALA A 115 8.21 -7.52 0.19
CA ALA A 115 6.81 -7.09 0.16
C ALA A 115 6.05 -7.86 -0.94
N ASP A 116 4.93 -8.49 -0.59
CA ASP A 116 4.07 -9.18 -1.55
C ASP A 116 2.93 -8.23 -1.94
N ILE A 117 2.74 -7.99 -3.23
CA ILE A 117 1.76 -7.02 -3.72
C ILE A 117 0.92 -7.67 -4.79
N ASP A 118 -0.40 -7.55 -4.69
CA ASP A 118 -1.28 -7.77 -5.84
C ASP A 118 -1.42 -6.46 -6.60
N LEU A 119 -0.61 -6.27 -7.64
CA LEU A 119 -0.64 -5.05 -8.44
C LEU A 119 -1.99 -4.87 -9.13
N LYS A 120 -2.69 -5.95 -9.48
CA LYS A 120 -4.01 -5.85 -10.10
C LYS A 120 -5.07 -5.33 -9.13
N SER A 121 -4.89 -5.54 -7.82
CA SER A 121 -5.85 -5.06 -6.84
C SER A 121 -5.67 -3.56 -6.54
N LEU A 122 -4.53 -2.95 -6.87
CA LEU A 122 -4.32 -1.52 -6.67
C LEU A 122 -5.31 -0.71 -7.51
N GLU A 123 -5.45 -0.99 -8.80
CA GLU A 123 -6.39 -0.33 -9.70
C GLU A 123 -6.37 1.21 -9.62
N LEU A 124 -5.20 1.81 -9.88
CA LEU A 124 -4.88 3.23 -9.71
C LEU A 124 -4.65 3.67 -8.26
N ARG A 125 -4.87 2.79 -7.26
CA ARG A 125 -4.50 3.10 -5.88
C ARG A 125 -2.98 3.08 -5.70
N ARG A 126 -2.51 3.87 -4.75
CA ARG A 126 -1.13 3.85 -4.26
C ARG A 126 -1.07 3.08 -2.96
N THR A 127 0.01 2.33 -2.76
CA THR A 127 0.32 1.73 -1.45
C THR A 127 1.77 1.96 -1.06
N VAL A 128 2.04 1.86 0.24
CA VAL A 128 3.37 2.07 0.81
C VAL A 128 4.15 0.78 0.78
N LEU A 129 5.30 0.73 0.10
CA LEU A 129 6.18 -0.43 0.10
C LEU A 129 7.22 -0.40 1.20
N GLY A 130 7.76 0.77 1.48
CA GLY A 130 8.92 0.92 2.34
C GLY A 130 9.03 2.33 2.90
N LEU A 131 9.51 2.40 4.13
CA LEU A 131 9.91 3.63 4.79
C LEU A 131 11.31 3.40 5.35
N ALA A 132 12.28 4.19 4.90
CA ALA A 132 13.67 4.03 5.32
C ALA A 132 14.35 5.39 5.48
N ASN A 133 15.31 5.46 6.40
CA ASN A 133 16.18 6.63 6.49
C ASN A 133 17.37 6.44 5.55
N ALA A 134 17.63 7.43 4.70
CA ALA A 134 18.78 7.47 3.83
C ALA A 134 19.74 8.61 4.26
N PRO A 135 21.06 8.39 4.26
CA PRO A 135 22.04 9.47 4.38
C PRO A 135 21.78 10.59 3.39
N ALA A 136 22.09 11.82 3.79
CA ALA A 136 21.98 12.96 2.90
C ALA A 136 23.00 12.84 1.74
N ASP A 137 22.49 12.61 0.54
CA ASP A 137 23.27 12.39 -0.68
C ASP A 137 22.37 12.57 -1.92
N THR A 138 22.98 12.54 -3.10
CA THR A 138 22.29 12.45 -4.40
C THR A 138 22.31 11.01 -4.90
N TYR A 139 21.12 10.44 -5.04
CA TYR A 139 20.89 9.09 -5.55
C TYR A 139 20.53 9.11 -7.03
N THR A 140 21.16 8.21 -7.79
CA THR A 140 21.07 8.16 -9.25
C THR A 140 20.32 6.95 -9.77
N THR A 141 20.12 5.94 -8.91
CA THR A 141 19.49 4.67 -9.30
C THR A 141 18.63 4.14 -8.17
N LEU A 142 17.42 3.68 -8.50
CA LEU A 142 16.65 2.78 -7.66
C LEU A 142 16.71 1.39 -8.28
N ARG A 143 17.30 0.44 -7.56
CA ARG A 143 17.30 -0.98 -7.91
C ARG A 143 16.09 -1.66 -7.31
N LEU A 144 15.30 -2.35 -8.11
CA LEU A 144 14.16 -3.17 -7.67
C LEU A 144 14.36 -4.62 -8.08
N THR A 145 14.08 -5.58 -7.20
CA THR A 145 14.10 -7.02 -7.55
C THR A 145 12.75 -7.68 -7.32
N PHE A 146 12.10 -8.07 -8.41
CA PHE A 146 10.82 -8.78 -8.43
C PHE A 146 11.02 -10.30 -8.40
N ALA A 147 10.11 -11.03 -7.77
CA ALA A 147 10.12 -12.49 -7.67
C ALA A 147 8.70 -13.05 -7.54
N ASN A 148 8.57 -14.36 -7.75
CA ASN A 148 7.35 -15.15 -7.51
C ASN A 148 6.07 -14.57 -8.13
N PRO A 149 6.03 -14.20 -9.42
CA PRO A 149 4.80 -13.66 -9.99
C PRO A 149 3.72 -14.75 -10.04
N LYS A 150 2.47 -14.37 -9.77
CA LYS A 150 1.28 -15.21 -9.94
C LYS A 150 0.24 -14.43 -10.73
N LEU A 151 -0.34 -15.08 -11.73
CA LEU A 151 -1.32 -14.48 -12.63
C LEU A 151 -2.58 -15.35 -12.67
N SER A 152 -3.73 -14.73 -12.45
CA SER A 152 -5.03 -15.38 -12.64
C SER A 152 -5.82 -14.67 -13.72
N LEU A 153 -6.34 -15.45 -14.67
CA LEU A 153 -7.08 -14.97 -15.83
C LEU A 153 -8.52 -15.53 -15.83
N PRO A 154 -9.50 -14.80 -16.37
CA PRO A 154 -10.79 -15.36 -16.69
C PRO A 154 -10.67 -16.26 -17.92
N THR A 155 -11.35 -17.41 -17.91
CA THR A 155 -11.47 -18.30 -19.07
C THR A 155 -12.78 -18.04 -19.81
N ALA A 156 -12.87 -18.50 -21.06
CA ALA A 156 -14.07 -18.30 -21.87
C ALA A 156 -15.38 -18.89 -21.30
N THR A 157 -15.27 -19.81 -20.35
CA THR A 157 -16.40 -20.44 -19.65
C THR A 157 -16.72 -19.78 -18.29
N GLY A 158 -16.10 -18.64 -17.97
CA GLY A 158 -16.29 -17.94 -16.70
C GLY A 158 -15.64 -18.64 -15.50
N GLN A 159 -14.66 -19.54 -15.74
CA GLN A 159 -13.79 -20.12 -14.70
C GLN A 159 -12.51 -19.29 -14.55
N ILE A 160 -11.79 -19.46 -13.45
CA ILE A 160 -10.46 -18.88 -13.23
C ILE A 160 -9.40 -19.84 -13.75
N GLN A 161 -8.47 -19.33 -14.55
CA GLN A 161 -7.23 -20.03 -14.89
C GLN A 161 -6.06 -19.39 -14.16
N GLN A 162 -5.50 -20.10 -13.20
CA GLN A 162 -4.20 -19.74 -12.64
C GLN A 162 -3.10 -20.13 -13.62
N VAL A 163 -2.32 -19.16 -14.05
CA VAL A 163 -1.14 -19.38 -14.87
C VAL A 163 -0.02 -19.79 -13.93
N ALA A 164 0.18 -21.09 -13.76
CA ALA A 164 1.31 -21.64 -13.03
C ALA A 164 2.53 -21.83 -13.94
N ASN A 165 3.72 -21.87 -13.34
CA ASN A 165 4.98 -22.12 -14.04
C ASN A 165 4.86 -23.39 -14.91
N ASN A 166 5.15 -23.26 -16.21
CA ASN A 166 5.43 -24.35 -17.16
C ASN A 166 4.36 -25.44 -17.39
N THR A 167 3.06 -25.19 -17.13
CA THR A 167 1.98 -26.16 -17.45
C THR A 167 0.68 -25.61 -18.03
N SER A 168 0.59 -24.32 -18.41
CA SER A 168 -0.64 -23.78 -19.01
C SER A 168 -0.76 -24.11 -20.51
N PRO A 169 -1.95 -24.49 -21.04
CA PRO A 169 -2.19 -24.69 -22.47
C PRO A 169 -2.20 -23.39 -23.30
N LEU A 170 -2.10 -22.22 -22.66
CA LEU A 170 -1.91 -20.92 -23.30
C LEU A 170 -0.42 -20.59 -23.37
N ALA A 171 0.03 -19.89 -24.42
CA ALA A 171 1.42 -19.48 -24.67
C ALA A 171 2.01 -18.47 -23.65
N VAL A 172 1.44 -18.37 -22.45
CA VAL A 172 1.82 -17.45 -21.38
C VAL A 172 2.67 -18.21 -20.37
N GLN A 173 3.95 -17.86 -20.27
CA GLN A 173 4.88 -18.39 -19.27
C GLN A 173 5.27 -17.27 -18.29
N ILE A 174 5.36 -17.61 -17.01
CA ILE A 174 5.79 -16.71 -15.93
C ILE A 174 7.23 -17.04 -15.55
N ALA A 175 8.02 -16.01 -15.26
CA ALA A 175 9.35 -16.15 -14.69
C ALA A 175 9.31 -16.93 -13.37
N SER A 176 10.01 -18.06 -13.29
CA SER A 176 10.25 -18.75 -12.02
C SER A 176 11.44 -18.17 -11.24
N GLY A 177 12.06 -17.08 -11.72
CA GLY A 177 13.29 -16.48 -11.20
C GLY A 177 13.11 -15.08 -10.61
N ARG A 178 14.20 -14.53 -10.07
CA ARG A 178 14.25 -13.12 -9.65
C ARG A 178 14.64 -12.26 -10.84
N THR A 179 13.95 -11.13 -11.01
CA THR A 179 14.32 -10.11 -12.00
C THR A 179 14.69 -8.82 -11.30
N THR A 180 15.90 -8.33 -11.57
CA THR A 180 16.37 -7.04 -11.07
C THR A 180 16.31 -5.98 -12.16
N VAL A 181 15.77 -4.82 -11.80
CA VAL A 181 15.64 -3.64 -12.66
C VAL A 181 16.34 -2.46 -12.00
N ASP A 182 17.26 -1.83 -12.72
CA ASP A 182 17.91 -0.59 -12.31
C ASP A 182 17.24 0.59 -13.01
N LEU A 183 16.51 1.39 -12.24
CA LEU A 183 15.76 2.52 -12.75
C LEU A 183 16.52 3.82 -12.51
N PRO A 184 16.83 4.61 -13.55
CA PRO A 184 17.53 5.87 -13.40
C PRO A 184 16.64 6.90 -12.71
N ILE A 185 17.20 7.61 -11.73
CA ILE A 185 16.53 8.69 -11.00
C ILE A 185 17.51 9.83 -10.73
N SER A 186 17.00 10.99 -10.31
CA SER A 186 17.82 12.08 -9.76
C SER A 186 17.13 12.59 -8.51
N VAL A 187 17.57 12.11 -7.35
CA VAL A 187 16.94 12.39 -6.06
C VAL A 187 17.97 12.87 -5.07
N VAL A 188 17.72 14.02 -4.45
CA VAL A 188 18.54 14.54 -3.36
C VAL A 188 17.82 14.26 -2.05
N VAL A 189 18.43 13.47 -1.18
CA VAL A 189 18.00 13.30 0.21
C VAL A 189 18.74 14.34 1.04
N ALA A 190 18.01 15.16 1.78
CA ALA A 190 18.58 16.19 2.65
C ALA A 190 18.17 15.98 4.12
N ASN A 191 18.87 16.63 5.05
CA ASN A 191 18.63 16.48 6.48
C ASN A 191 17.19 16.87 6.85
N GLY A 192 16.42 15.94 7.41
CA GLY A 192 15.04 16.19 7.84
C GLY A 192 14.08 16.58 6.71
N ALA A 193 14.46 16.36 5.45
CA ALA A 193 13.62 16.63 4.29
C ALA A 193 13.18 15.30 3.66
N PRO A 194 11.93 14.86 3.89
CA PRO A 194 11.50 13.59 3.38
C PRO A 194 11.22 13.63 1.87
N VAL A 195 11.47 12.50 1.21
CA VAL A 195 11.29 12.33 -0.24
C VAL A 195 10.40 11.12 -0.52
N GLY A 196 9.44 11.31 -1.42
CA GLY A 196 8.60 10.25 -1.93
C GLY A 196 9.13 9.75 -3.27
N LEU A 197 9.11 8.43 -3.45
CA LEU A 197 9.42 7.75 -4.69
C LEU A 197 8.19 6.94 -5.09
N LEU A 198 7.56 7.30 -6.20
CA LEU A 198 6.43 6.56 -6.74
C LEU A 198 6.91 5.62 -7.84
N VAL A 199 6.79 4.31 -7.59
CA VAL A 199 7.00 3.25 -8.57
C VAL A 199 5.67 2.98 -9.25
N ASP A 200 5.56 3.30 -10.51
CA ASP A 200 4.36 3.08 -11.29
C ASP A 200 4.57 1.91 -12.23
N VAL A 201 3.85 0.80 -12.00
CA VAL A 201 4.02 -0.45 -12.74
C VAL A 201 2.86 -0.63 -13.72
N SER A 202 3.14 -0.48 -15.01
CA SER A 202 2.15 -0.66 -16.06
C SER A 202 1.91 -2.14 -16.35
N LEU A 203 0.87 -2.71 -15.74
CA LEU A 203 0.47 -4.10 -16.01
C LEU A 203 0.12 -4.30 -17.49
N ARG A 204 -0.41 -3.28 -18.16
CA ARG A 204 -0.73 -3.30 -19.59
C ARG A 204 0.50 -3.51 -20.47
N ARG A 205 1.64 -2.92 -20.09
CA ARG A 205 2.92 -3.11 -20.79
C ARG A 205 3.61 -4.41 -20.40
N LEU A 206 3.43 -4.87 -19.16
CA LEU A 206 3.93 -6.19 -18.71
C LEU A 206 3.16 -7.36 -19.33
N LEU A 207 1.88 -7.18 -19.63
CA LEU A 207 0.97 -8.19 -20.16
C LEU A 207 0.32 -7.69 -21.46
N PRO A 208 1.09 -7.53 -22.55
CA PRO A 208 0.56 -6.99 -23.80
C PRO A 208 -0.53 -7.91 -24.35
N LEU A 209 -1.59 -7.29 -24.87
CA LEU A 209 -2.75 -7.98 -25.42
C LEU A 209 -2.71 -8.01 -26.96
N ASP A 210 -3.15 -9.11 -27.57
CA ASP A 210 -3.46 -9.13 -29.01
C ASP A 210 -4.74 -8.36 -29.34
N ALA A 211 -5.05 -8.24 -30.63
CA ALA A 211 -6.27 -7.60 -31.11
C ALA A 211 -7.57 -8.31 -30.65
N SER A 212 -7.48 -9.53 -30.11
CA SER A 212 -8.60 -10.29 -29.54
C SER A 212 -8.67 -10.18 -28.02
N GLY A 213 -7.77 -9.41 -27.38
CA GLY A 213 -7.73 -9.20 -25.93
C GLY A 213 -7.04 -10.32 -25.14
N ASN A 214 -6.32 -11.23 -25.81
CA ASN A 214 -5.55 -12.28 -25.14
C ASN A 214 -4.13 -11.80 -24.84
N ILE A 215 -3.56 -12.22 -23.71
CA ILE A 215 -2.18 -11.91 -23.35
C ILE A 215 -1.21 -12.63 -24.30
N VAL A 216 -0.33 -11.86 -24.94
CA VAL A 216 0.74 -12.35 -25.83
C VAL A 216 2.10 -12.02 -25.23
N ILE A 217 2.70 -12.97 -24.52
CA ILE A 217 4.07 -12.78 -24.01
C ILE A 217 5.06 -13.28 -25.06
N THR A 218 5.73 -12.36 -25.75
CA THR A 218 6.76 -12.71 -26.75
C THR A 218 8.07 -12.95 -26.00
N ASN A 219 8.54 -14.20 -25.92
CA ASN A 219 9.74 -14.68 -25.18
C ASN A 219 9.55 -15.09 -23.71
N GLY A 220 8.31 -15.26 -23.26
CA GLY A 220 7.95 -16.23 -22.22
C GLY A 220 8.32 -15.93 -20.77
N VAL A 221 8.72 -14.70 -20.41
CA VAL A 221 9.11 -14.41 -19.03
C VAL A 221 8.75 -12.97 -18.66
N ILE A 222 7.69 -12.78 -17.86
CA ILE A 222 7.28 -11.48 -17.30
C ILE A 222 8.48 -10.88 -16.53
N PHE A 223 8.81 -9.62 -16.82
CA PHE A 223 9.99 -8.87 -16.35
C PHE A 223 11.35 -9.20 -16.99
N ALA A 224 11.48 -10.12 -17.95
CA ALA A 224 12.82 -10.51 -18.47
C ALA A 224 13.25 -9.82 -19.78
N ASP A 225 12.37 -9.08 -20.46
CA ASP A 225 12.70 -8.39 -21.70
C ASP A 225 12.87 -6.86 -21.51
N PRO A 226 13.63 -6.17 -22.38
CA PRO A 226 13.82 -4.72 -22.29
C PRO A 226 12.53 -3.90 -22.44
N GLU A 227 11.49 -4.43 -23.09
CA GLU A 227 10.20 -3.74 -23.26
C GLU A 227 9.40 -3.71 -21.95
N SER A 228 9.47 -4.77 -21.15
CA SER A 228 8.90 -4.87 -19.80
C SER A 228 9.60 -3.94 -18.80
N LEU A 229 10.85 -3.52 -19.04
CA LEU A 229 11.51 -2.49 -18.24
C LEU A 229 10.86 -1.10 -18.44
N GLY A 230 10.33 -0.84 -19.64
CA GLY A 230 9.56 0.37 -19.93
C GLY A 230 8.15 0.39 -19.31
N ALA A 231 7.77 -0.70 -18.62
CA ALA A 231 6.54 -0.75 -17.83
C ALA A 231 6.70 -0.12 -16.45
N VAL A 232 7.91 0.02 -15.93
CA VAL A 232 8.14 0.61 -14.60
C VAL A 232 8.63 2.04 -14.76
N VAL A 233 7.85 3.00 -14.27
CA VAL A 233 8.20 4.42 -14.28
C VAL A 233 8.40 4.90 -12.86
N LEU A 234 9.45 5.71 -12.67
CA LEU A 234 9.75 6.33 -11.38
C LEU A 234 9.49 7.81 -11.42
N THR A 235 8.72 8.27 -10.45
CA THR A 235 8.45 9.68 -10.23
C THR A 235 8.89 10.06 -8.82
N PRO A 236 10.02 10.78 -8.65
CA PRO A 236 10.34 11.38 -7.36
C PRO A 236 9.47 12.59 -7.11
N PHE A 237 9.07 12.81 -5.86
CA PHE A 237 8.30 13.97 -5.47
C PHE A 237 8.67 14.44 -4.06
N PRO A 238 8.66 15.76 -3.82
CA PRO A 238 8.90 16.29 -2.49
C PRO A 238 7.71 15.97 -1.59
N LEU A 239 7.98 15.57 -0.36
CA LEU A 239 6.93 15.36 0.65
C LEU A 239 6.60 16.69 1.31
N THR A 240 5.80 17.50 0.61
CA THR A 240 5.18 18.71 1.16
C THR A 240 3.72 18.42 1.52
N ALA A 241 3.15 19.22 2.45
CA ALA A 241 1.75 19.06 2.83
C ALA A 241 0.84 19.22 1.60
N ASN A 242 -0.20 18.36 1.52
CA ASN A 242 -1.26 18.38 0.50
C ASN A 242 -0.81 18.09 -0.95
N GLN A 243 0.20 17.23 -1.14
CA GLN A 243 0.56 16.75 -2.48
C GLN A 243 -0.29 15.53 -2.89
N PRO A 244 -0.87 15.51 -4.10
CA PRO A 244 -1.67 14.38 -4.57
C PRO A 244 -0.90 13.06 -4.56
N LEU A 245 0.40 13.10 -4.90
CA LEU A 245 1.26 11.91 -4.99
C LEU A 245 1.54 11.22 -3.65
N GLY A 246 1.35 11.92 -2.52
CA GLY A 246 1.50 11.37 -1.18
C GLY A 246 0.20 10.78 -0.59
N GLU A 247 -0.91 10.85 -1.32
CA GLU A 247 -2.18 10.32 -0.85
C GLU A 247 -2.28 8.82 -1.12
N ILE A 248 -2.66 8.07 -0.08
CA ILE A 248 -3.10 6.68 -0.18
C ILE A 248 -4.62 6.66 -0.03
N LYS A 249 -5.30 5.85 -0.85
CA LYS A 249 -6.76 5.75 -0.86
C LYS A 249 -7.15 4.29 -0.81
N ASP A 250 -8.21 4.01 -0.06
CA ASP A 250 -8.87 2.73 0.00
C ASP A 250 -7.87 1.57 0.27
N ILE A 251 -6.96 1.73 1.26
CA ILE A 251 -6.02 0.67 1.65
C ILE A 251 -6.59 -0.10 2.85
N ALA A 252 -6.80 -1.41 2.69
CA ALA A 252 -7.19 -2.30 3.78
C ALA A 252 -5.98 -2.77 4.62
N GLY A 253 -6.17 -2.85 5.94
CA GLY A 253 -5.13 -3.26 6.88
C GLY A 253 -5.65 -3.53 8.29
N THR A 254 -4.79 -4.09 9.13
CA THR A 254 -5.10 -4.34 10.53
C THR A 254 -4.65 -3.18 11.40
N VAL A 255 -5.46 -2.85 12.40
CA VAL A 255 -5.08 -1.91 13.46
C VAL A 255 -4.27 -2.67 14.51
N ASP A 256 -2.97 -2.37 14.62
CA ASP A 256 -2.07 -3.05 15.57
C ASP A 256 -2.21 -2.48 16.99
N SER A 257 -2.34 -1.16 17.10
CA SER A 257 -2.49 -0.46 18.38
C SER A 257 -3.12 0.92 18.18
N VAL A 258 -3.86 1.41 19.16
CA VAL A 258 -4.53 2.73 19.14
C VAL A 258 -4.06 3.57 20.33
N ASP A 259 -3.72 4.83 20.09
CA ASP A 259 -3.42 5.85 21.09
C ASP A 259 -4.47 6.97 21.02
N LEU A 260 -5.39 6.94 21.99
CA LEU A 260 -6.46 7.92 22.13
C LEU A 260 -5.96 9.31 22.51
N SER A 261 -4.77 9.43 23.12
CA SER A 261 -4.24 10.72 23.59
C SER A 261 -3.71 11.58 22.43
N THR A 262 -3.20 10.93 21.39
CA THR A 262 -2.66 11.58 20.19
C THR A 262 -3.57 11.45 18.97
N MET A 263 -4.73 10.80 19.12
CA MET A 263 -5.61 10.39 18.02
C MET A 263 -4.84 9.68 16.91
N SER A 264 -4.00 8.70 17.28
CA SER A 264 -3.16 7.97 16.33
C SER A 264 -3.28 6.46 16.49
N PHE A 265 -2.98 5.71 15.43
CA PHE A 265 -2.95 4.26 15.45
C PHE A 265 -1.84 3.71 14.57
N LYS A 266 -1.37 2.51 14.91
CA LYS A 266 -0.47 1.72 14.07
C LYS A 266 -1.31 0.89 13.12
N PHE A 267 -1.10 1.12 11.83
CA PHE A 267 -1.82 0.46 10.76
C PHE A 267 -0.87 -0.43 9.99
N HIS A 268 -1.25 -1.70 9.81
CA HIS A 268 -0.49 -2.67 9.04
C HIS A 268 -1.26 -2.98 7.75
N PRO A 269 -0.86 -2.40 6.60
CA PRO A 269 -1.50 -2.71 5.33
C PRO A 269 -1.41 -4.21 5.04
N LEU A 270 -2.47 -4.80 4.50
CA LEU A 270 -2.44 -6.23 4.18
C LEU A 270 -1.32 -6.53 3.17
N ARG A 271 -0.56 -7.61 3.42
CA ARG A 271 0.53 -8.13 2.57
C ARG A 271 1.80 -7.28 2.51
N ILE A 272 1.84 -6.13 3.19
CA ILE A 272 3.03 -5.29 3.27
C ILE A 272 3.63 -5.41 4.66
N PRO A 273 4.93 -5.68 4.80
CA PRO A 273 5.55 -5.91 6.12
C PRO A 273 5.72 -4.65 6.97
N VAL A 274 5.33 -3.48 6.46
CA VAL A 274 5.63 -2.18 7.08
C VAL A 274 4.37 -1.62 7.72
N ALA A 275 4.34 -1.59 9.05
CA ALA A 275 3.35 -0.84 9.79
C ALA A 275 3.65 0.67 9.69
N VAL A 276 2.62 1.47 9.42
CA VAL A 276 2.69 2.93 9.36
C VAL A 276 1.93 3.55 10.53
N THR A 277 2.30 4.77 10.89
CA THR A 277 1.56 5.54 11.90
C THR A 277 0.58 6.46 11.21
N VAL A 278 -0.69 6.32 11.55
CA VAL A 278 -1.78 7.12 10.99
C VAL A 278 -2.38 7.95 12.12
N PHE A 279 -2.49 9.26 11.89
CA PHE A 279 -3.17 10.21 12.75
C PHE A 279 -4.55 10.50 12.19
N ALA A 280 -5.53 10.67 13.07
CA ALA A 280 -6.83 11.23 12.73
C ALA A 280 -6.97 12.63 13.33
N ASP A 281 -7.87 13.43 12.80
CA ASP A 281 -8.28 14.70 13.35
C ASP A 281 -9.80 14.87 13.28
N THR A 282 -10.29 16.09 13.50
CA THR A 282 -11.72 16.41 13.47
C THR A 282 -12.34 16.36 12.07
N LEU A 283 -11.53 16.30 11.02
CA LEU A 283 -11.95 16.23 9.61
C LEU A 283 -11.90 14.79 9.08
N THR A 284 -11.22 13.87 9.77
CA THR A 284 -11.23 12.44 9.42
C THR A 284 -12.66 11.90 9.48
N VAL A 285 -13.13 11.33 8.37
CA VAL A 285 -14.44 10.69 8.27
C VAL A 285 -14.33 9.26 8.78
N PHE A 286 -15.20 8.86 9.70
CA PHE A 286 -15.30 7.47 10.16
C PHE A 286 -16.60 6.86 9.63
N GLN A 287 -16.51 5.67 9.05
CA GLN A 287 -17.65 4.98 8.44
C GLN A 287 -17.81 3.56 8.98
N ASP A 288 -19.06 3.12 9.09
CA ASP A 288 -19.47 1.78 9.53
C ASP A 288 -18.98 1.38 10.94
N PHE A 289 -18.58 2.36 11.77
CA PHE A 289 -18.35 2.17 13.20
C PHE A 289 -19.64 2.43 14.01
N PRO A 290 -19.76 1.91 15.25
CA PRO A 290 -20.95 2.12 16.09
C PRO A 290 -21.35 3.59 16.31
N ASN A 291 -20.38 4.48 16.50
CA ASN A 291 -20.58 5.92 16.70
C ASN A 291 -19.89 6.76 15.62
N ASN A 292 -19.27 6.13 14.60
CA ASN A 292 -18.49 6.82 13.57
C ASN A 292 -17.51 7.84 14.16
N HIS A 293 -16.74 7.39 15.16
CA HIS A 293 -15.76 8.22 15.84
C HIS A 293 -14.46 7.45 16.13
N PHE A 294 -13.33 8.16 16.23
CA PHE A 294 -12.02 7.57 16.49
C PHE A 294 -11.99 6.65 17.72
N SER A 295 -12.80 6.95 18.74
CA SER A 295 -12.90 6.13 19.97
C SER A 295 -13.44 4.72 19.75
N ASP A 296 -14.08 4.45 18.61
CA ASP A 296 -14.58 3.13 18.25
C ASP A 296 -13.48 2.21 17.68
N LEU A 297 -12.32 2.78 17.36
CA LEU A 297 -11.18 2.06 16.82
C LEU A 297 -10.49 1.24 17.91
N VAL A 298 -10.31 -0.06 17.67
CA VAL A 298 -9.62 -0.97 18.59
C VAL A 298 -8.62 -1.85 17.85
N ALA A 299 -7.58 -2.29 18.57
CA ALA A 299 -6.59 -3.21 18.03
C ALA A 299 -7.25 -4.53 17.56
N GLY A 300 -6.80 -5.04 16.42
CA GLY A 300 -7.31 -6.25 15.78
C GLY A 300 -8.47 -6.04 14.81
N GLN A 301 -9.03 -4.84 14.71
CA GLN A 301 -9.98 -4.51 13.64
C GLN A 301 -9.27 -4.50 12.28
N ILE A 302 -10.02 -4.86 11.24
CA ILE A 302 -9.63 -4.65 9.85
C ILE A 302 -10.38 -3.42 9.36
N VAL A 303 -9.62 -2.42 8.93
CA VAL A 303 -10.13 -1.14 8.45
C VAL A 303 -9.59 -0.84 7.08
N GLU A 304 -10.36 -0.10 6.30
CA GLU A 304 -9.86 0.58 5.13
C GLU A 304 -9.55 2.03 5.47
N ILE A 305 -8.44 2.58 4.95
CA ILE A 305 -8.07 3.97 5.18
C ILE A 305 -7.83 4.73 3.87
N GLY A 306 -8.29 5.97 3.85
CA GLY A 306 -7.75 7.04 3.01
C GLY A 306 -6.89 7.95 3.88
N ALA A 307 -5.67 8.28 3.43
CA ALA A 307 -4.78 9.13 4.19
C ALA A 307 -3.79 9.93 3.33
N GLN A 308 -3.47 11.13 3.78
CA GLN A 308 -2.44 11.98 3.20
C GLN A 308 -1.12 11.85 3.96
N LEU A 309 -0.05 11.69 3.21
CA LEU A 309 1.30 11.69 3.75
C LEU A 309 1.74 13.09 4.22
N ARG A 310 2.36 13.14 5.40
CA ARG A 310 2.93 14.35 6.00
C ARG A 310 4.44 14.44 5.80
N ALA A 311 4.95 15.66 5.96
CA ALA A 311 6.37 16.00 5.89
C ALA A 311 7.23 15.43 7.04
N ASP A 312 6.69 14.55 7.88
CA ASP A 312 7.43 13.79 8.89
C ASP A 312 7.44 12.27 8.59
N GLY A 313 6.85 11.85 7.46
CA GLY A 313 6.72 10.44 7.08
C GLY A 313 5.54 9.71 7.72
N THR A 314 4.68 10.43 8.46
CA THR A 314 3.43 9.89 9.02
C THR A 314 2.23 10.18 8.12
N PHE A 315 1.09 9.54 8.39
CA PHE A 315 -0.12 9.74 7.61
C PHE A 315 -1.20 10.49 8.41
N LEU A 316 -1.97 11.34 7.74
CA LEU A 316 -3.21 11.92 8.23
C LEU A 316 -4.39 11.26 7.53
N ALA A 317 -5.22 10.54 8.27
CA ALA A 317 -6.42 9.92 7.74
C ALA A 317 -7.40 10.99 7.26
N THR A 318 -7.81 10.89 6.00
CA THR A 318 -8.99 11.56 5.47
C THR A 318 -10.24 10.73 5.77
N GLU A 319 -10.10 9.41 5.78
CA GLU A 319 -11.19 8.46 5.96
C GLU A 319 -10.71 7.18 6.62
N VAL A 320 -11.54 6.61 7.50
CA VAL A 320 -11.36 5.28 8.10
C VAL A 320 -12.71 4.55 8.07
N GLU A 321 -12.77 3.43 7.36
CA GLU A 321 -13.96 2.58 7.24
C GLU A 321 -13.74 1.25 7.98
N LEU A 322 -14.72 0.83 8.78
CA LEU A 322 -14.68 -0.47 9.44
C LEU A 322 -15.15 -1.58 8.48
N LEU A 323 -14.21 -2.39 7.98
CA LEU A 323 -14.54 -3.54 7.14
C LEU A 323 -15.04 -4.73 7.98
N VAL A 324 -14.39 -4.98 9.12
CA VAL A 324 -14.72 -6.11 9.99
C VAL A 324 -14.66 -5.71 11.47
N GLY A 325 -15.83 -5.62 12.11
CA GLY A 325 -15.98 -5.23 13.53
C GLY A 325 -15.60 -6.32 14.55
N ASN A 326 -15.55 -7.59 14.14
CA ASN A 326 -14.98 -8.67 14.95
C ASN A 326 -14.34 -9.74 14.04
N ALA A 327 -13.21 -10.32 14.43
CA ALA A 327 -12.46 -11.29 13.61
C ALA A 327 -13.22 -12.61 13.27
N GLN A 328 -14.45 -12.80 13.78
CA GLN A 328 -15.28 -13.97 13.51
C GLN A 328 -16.30 -13.74 12.39
N ALA A 329 -16.72 -12.50 12.14
CA ALA A 329 -17.49 -12.14 10.96
C ALA A 329 -16.54 -12.11 9.75
N GLY A 330 -16.83 -12.92 8.75
CA GLY A 330 -16.07 -12.89 7.51
C GLY A 330 -16.57 -11.78 6.60
N ALA A 331 -15.68 -11.16 5.83
CA ALA A 331 -16.05 -10.27 4.75
C ALA A 331 -15.25 -10.61 3.48
N LEU A 332 -15.82 -10.28 2.32
CA LEU A 332 -15.20 -10.52 1.02
C LEU A 332 -15.22 -9.22 0.22
N GLU A 333 -14.07 -8.78 -0.29
CA GLU A 333 -13.99 -7.78 -1.35
C GLU A 333 -13.90 -8.51 -2.68
N GLY A 334 -14.77 -8.21 -3.64
CA GLY A 334 -14.78 -8.95 -4.89
C GLY A 334 -15.30 -8.18 -6.10
N LEU A 335 -14.82 -8.60 -7.27
CA LEU A 335 -15.35 -8.20 -8.57
C LEU A 335 -16.61 -9.02 -8.86
N VAL A 336 -17.72 -8.35 -9.13
CA VAL A 336 -18.97 -8.98 -9.50
C VAL A 336 -18.89 -9.56 -10.91
N VAL A 337 -19.17 -10.86 -11.01
CA VAL A 337 -19.30 -11.57 -12.29
C VAL A 337 -20.74 -11.53 -12.77
N TYR A 338 -21.69 -11.88 -11.90
CA TYR A 338 -23.12 -11.69 -12.12
C TYR A 338 -23.88 -11.65 -10.80
N ALA A 339 -25.08 -11.07 -10.85
CA ALA A 339 -26.11 -11.19 -9.82
C ALA A 339 -27.42 -11.59 -10.49
N THR A 340 -27.99 -12.73 -10.08
CA THR A 340 -29.24 -13.24 -10.67
C THR A 340 -30.31 -13.44 -9.60
N PRO A 341 -31.53 -12.91 -9.78
CA PRO A 341 -32.63 -13.14 -8.86
C PRO A 341 -33.07 -14.61 -8.91
N ASN A 342 -33.41 -15.15 -7.75
CA ASN A 342 -33.97 -16.48 -7.56
C ASN A 342 -35.51 -16.41 -7.47
N PRO A 343 -36.24 -17.51 -7.76
CA PRO A 343 -37.70 -17.51 -7.73
C PRO A 343 -38.33 -17.23 -6.35
N ASP A 344 -37.56 -17.43 -5.27
CA ASP A 344 -37.98 -17.18 -3.89
C ASP A 344 -37.79 -15.72 -3.44
N GLY A 345 -37.31 -14.85 -4.34
CA GLY A 345 -37.04 -13.44 -4.06
C GLY A 345 -35.65 -13.19 -3.45
N SER A 346 -34.85 -14.22 -3.18
CA SER A 346 -33.42 -14.07 -2.92
C SER A 346 -32.66 -13.81 -4.22
N SER A 347 -31.36 -13.51 -4.15
CA SER A 347 -30.49 -13.42 -5.33
C SER A 347 -29.20 -14.21 -5.13
N THR A 348 -28.69 -14.78 -6.19
CA THR A 348 -27.35 -15.40 -6.22
C THR A 348 -26.36 -14.39 -6.77
N LEU A 349 -25.35 -14.04 -5.98
CA LEU A 349 -24.25 -13.16 -6.35
C LEU A 349 -22.99 -13.99 -6.57
N LYS A 350 -22.43 -13.93 -7.78
CA LYS A 350 -21.15 -14.58 -8.09
C LYS A 350 -20.04 -13.55 -8.15
N LEU A 351 -19.00 -13.80 -7.35
CA LEU A 351 -17.88 -12.90 -7.14
C LEU A 351 -16.56 -13.60 -7.43
N PHE A 352 -15.66 -12.91 -8.11
CA PHE A 352 -14.24 -13.18 -7.99
C PHE A 352 -13.72 -12.46 -6.74
N VAL A 353 -13.37 -13.23 -5.72
CA VAL A 353 -12.87 -12.70 -4.44
C VAL A 353 -11.45 -12.18 -4.64
N ARG A 354 -11.25 -10.89 -4.43
CA ARG A 354 -9.94 -10.23 -4.49
C ARG A 354 -9.26 -10.29 -3.14
N ASP A 355 -10.02 -9.95 -2.10
CA ASP A 355 -9.58 -10.03 -0.73
C ASP A 355 -10.67 -10.65 0.14
N ALA A 356 -10.21 -11.33 1.19
CA ALA A 356 -11.06 -12.03 2.12
C ALA A 356 -10.58 -11.75 3.53
N PHE A 357 -11.50 -11.28 4.36
CA PHE A 357 -11.25 -10.81 5.71
C PHE A 357 -11.92 -11.76 6.73
N GLY A 358 -11.36 -11.83 7.93
CA GLY A 358 -11.81 -12.73 9.01
C GLY A 358 -11.02 -14.04 9.09
N ASN A 359 -11.44 -14.94 9.98
CA ASN A 359 -10.69 -16.15 10.33
C ASN A 359 -11.17 -17.40 9.58
N GLY A 360 -10.26 -18.38 9.43
CA GLY A 360 -10.60 -19.77 9.08
C GLY A 360 -11.01 -19.98 7.62
N ALA A 361 -12.29 -20.27 7.39
CA ALA A 361 -12.79 -20.68 6.08
C ALA A 361 -12.82 -19.51 5.06
N THR A 362 -13.01 -18.27 5.51
CA THR A 362 -13.12 -17.11 4.63
C THR A 362 -11.78 -16.65 4.08
N SER A 363 -10.71 -16.69 4.89
CA SER A 363 -9.36 -16.32 4.43
C SER A 363 -8.86 -17.19 3.26
N ASN A 364 -9.38 -18.42 3.12
CA ASN A 364 -9.04 -19.33 2.02
C ASN A 364 -9.82 -19.06 0.73
N LEU A 365 -10.82 -18.18 0.76
CA LEU A 365 -11.63 -17.83 -0.41
C LEU A 365 -10.96 -16.78 -1.31
N ARG A 366 -9.83 -16.20 -0.88
CA ARG A 366 -9.09 -15.22 -1.69
C ARG A 366 -8.69 -15.82 -3.04
N PHE A 367 -8.83 -15.03 -4.10
CA PHE A 367 -8.55 -15.43 -5.49
C PHE A 367 -9.35 -16.63 -5.98
N SER A 368 -10.56 -16.79 -5.45
CA SER A 368 -11.48 -17.84 -5.84
C SER A 368 -12.80 -17.25 -6.35
N LEU A 369 -13.54 -18.09 -7.06
CA LEU A 369 -14.86 -17.77 -7.56
C LEU A 369 -15.88 -18.34 -6.58
N VAL A 370 -16.69 -17.48 -5.98
CA VAL A 370 -17.66 -17.87 -4.94
C VAL A 370 -19.06 -17.45 -5.33
N GLU A 371 -20.04 -18.19 -4.85
CA GLU A 371 -21.45 -17.80 -4.88
C GLU A 371 -21.90 -17.44 -3.47
N VAL A 372 -22.38 -16.21 -3.33
CA VAL A 372 -22.97 -15.68 -2.09
C VAL A 372 -24.47 -15.55 -2.30
N GLN A 373 -25.25 -16.07 -1.36
CA GLN A 373 -26.69 -15.91 -1.34
C GLN A 373 -27.04 -14.55 -0.71
N ILE A 374 -27.88 -13.78 -1.38
CA ILE A 374 -28.45 -12.54 -0.89
C ILE A 374 -29.89 -12.83 -0.47
N PRO A 375 -30.20 -12.91 0.84
CA PRO A 375 -31.57 -13.09 1.31
C PRO A 375 -32.54 -12.04 0.77
N ALA A 376 -33.81 -12.41 0.64
CA ALA A 376 -34.86 -11.50 0.18
C ALA A 376 -35.08 -10.28 1.11
N SER A 377 -34.64 -10.36 2.37
CA SER A 377 -34.71 -9.27 3.35
C SER A 377 -33.59 -9.38 4.38
N GLY A 378 -33.32 -8.28 5.10
CA GLY A 378 -32.31 -8.24 6.16
C GLY A 378 -30.88 -7.94 5.71
N VAL A 379 -30.66 -7.70 4.41
CA VAL A 379 -29.37 -7.28 3.86
C VAL A 379 -29.29 -5.75 3.84
N LYS A 380 -28.25 -5.18 4.44
CA LYS A 380 -27.94 -3.74 4.35
C LYS A 380 -27.22 -3.47 3.02
N PHE A 381 -27.71 -2.50 2.25
CA PHE A 381 -27.02 -1.98 1.08
C PHE A 381 -26.47 -0.59 1.41
N SER A 382 -25.20 -0.37 1.06
CA SER A 382 -24.48 0.89 1.28
C SER A 382 -23.61 1.22 0.06
N ILE A 383 -23.20 2.49 -0.03
CA ILE A 383 -22.28 2.98 -1.03
C ILE A 383 -21.12 3.61 -0.27
N ASP A 384 -19.90 3.14 -0.52
CA ASP A 384 -18.72 3.89 -0.12
C ASP A 384 -18.49 5.00 -1.15
N ALA A 385 -18.97 6.19 -0.80
CA ALA A 385 -18.89 7.35 -1.68
C ALA A 385 -17.49 7.98 -1.70
N GLY A 386 -16.70 7.85 -0.63
CA GLY A 386 -15.57 8.73 -0.35
C GLY A 386 -15.83 10.19 -0.77
N GLN A 387 -14.98 10.73 -1.63
CA GLN A 387 -15.10 12.10 -2.15
C GLN A 387 -16.30 12.37 -3.08
N LEU A 388 -17.06 11.34 -3.48
CA LEU A 388 -18.18 11.44 -4.43
C LEU A 388 -19.55 11.66 -3.74
N GLY A 389 -19.61 11.94 -2.44
CA GLY A 389 -20.88 12.14 -1.71
C GLY A 389 -21.80 13.19 -2.36
N ASP A 390 -21.25 14.33 -2.76
CA ASP A 390 -22.02 15.39 -3.45
C ASP A 390 -22.44 14.95 -4.87
N ALA A 391 -21.61 14.17 -5.56
CA ALA A 391 -21.91 13.65 -6.89
C ALA A 391 -23.11 12.68 -6.87
N LEU A 392 -23.25 11.88 -5.81
CA LEU A 392 -24.42 11.02 -5.61
C LEU A 392 -25.70 11.83 -5.46
N SER A 393 -25.64 12.94 -4.73
CA SER A 393 -26.77 13.85 -4.54
C SER A 393 -27.24 14.48 -5.85
N ILE A 394 -26.30 14.82 -6.74
CA ILE A 394 -26.58 15.36 -8.08
C ILE A 394 -27.19 14.29 -8.99
N CYS A 395 -26.72 13.04 -8.90
CA CYS A 395 -27.20 11.93 -9.73
C CYS A 395 -28.62 11.45 -9.34
N GLY A 396 -29.02 11.61 -8.08
CA GLY A 396 -30.35 11.25 -7.59
C GLY A 396 -30.67 9.76 -7.79
N THR A 397 -31.89 9.46 -8.25
CA THR A 397 -32.35 8.06 -8.40
C THR A 397 -31.64 7.27 -9.50
N ALA A 398 -30.84 7.92 -10.35
CA ALA A 398 -30.03 7.23 -11.35
C ALA A 398 -28.78 6.56 -10.75
N CYS A 399 -28.40 6.92 -9.51
CA CYS A 399 -27.28 6.34 -8.77
C CYS A 399 -27.77 5.65 -7.49
N SER A 400 -28.75 4.76 -7.63
CA SER A 400 -29.25 3.94 -6.53
C SER A 400 -28.45 2.64 -6.39
N PHE A 401 -28.16 2.28 -5.14
CA PHE A 401 -27.64 0.96 -4.77
C PHE A 401 -28.31 0.54 -3.48
N SER A 402 -29.47 -0.09 -3.61
CA SER A 402 -30.41 -0.33 -2.51
C SER A 402 -30.93 -1.76 -2.47
N THR A 403 -30.77 -2.50 -3.57
CA THR A 403 -31.25 -3.88 -3.72
C THR A 403 -30.25 -4.72 -4.52
N ALA A 404 -30.40 -6.04 -4.46
CA ALA A 404 -29.62 -6.95 -5.30
C ALA A 404 -29.82 -6.72 -6.81
N ALA A 405 -30.93 -6.08 -7.20
CA ALA A 405 -31.20 -5.72 -8.59
C ALA A 405 -30.43 -4.48 -9.03
N ASP A 406 -29.72 -3.78 -8.15
CA ASP A 406 -28.85 -2.66 -8.54
C ASP A 406 -27.44 -3.14 -8.90
N ILE A 407 -27.03 -4.29 -8.36
CA ILE A 407 -25.73 -4.91 -8.61
C ILE A 407 -25.59 -5.30 -10.08
N ILE A 408 -24.52 -4.85 -10.73
CA ILE A 408 -24.18 -5.19 -12.12
C ILE A 408 -22.80 -5.84 -12.19
N PRO A 409 -22.51 -6.59 -13.27
CA PRO A 409 -21.16 -7.04 -13.50
C PRO A 409 -20.17 -5.88 -13.52
N PHE A 410 -18.92 -6.14 -13.11
CA PHE A 410 -17.85 -5.16 -12.92
C PHE A 410 -17.97 -4.24 -11.70
N ASP A 411 -19.08 -4.31 -10.95
CA ASP A 411 -19.10 -3.71 -9.62
C ASP A 411 -18.00 -4.34 -8.75
N ILE A 412 -17.31 -3.51 -7.98
CA ILE A 412 -16.51 -3.98 -6.84
C ILE A 412 -17.39 -3.81 -5.62
N VAL A 413 -17.56 -4.88 -4.85
CA VAL A 413 -18.38 -4.84 -3.64
C VAL A 413 -17.64 -5.46 -2.47
N ASP A 414 -17.87 -4.88 -1.30
CA ASP A 414 -17.61 -5.52 -0.02
C ASP A 414 -18.86 -6.24 0.46
N VAL A 415 -18.69 -7.51 0.81
CA VAL A 415 -19.76 -8.39 1.27
C VAL A 415 -19.49 -8.80 2.71
N GLY A 416 -20.24 -8.21 3.64
CA GLY A 416 -20.31 -8.70 5.01
C GLY A 416 -21.10 -10.01 5.06
N LEU A 417 -20.51 -11.07 5.63
CA LEU A 417 -21.15 -12.38 5.69
C LEU A 417 -21.97 -12.55 6.99
N GLY A 418 -23.26 -12.86 6.84
CA GLY A 418 -24.13 -13.30 7.93
C GLY A 418 -24.04 -14.80 8.22
N SER A 419 -23.57 -15.60 7.26
CA SER A 419 -23.21 -17.02 7.44
C SER A 419 -22.07 -17.39 6.48
N GLN A 420 -21.15 -18.26 6.93
CA GLN A 420 -20.04 -18.76 6.11
C GLN A 420 -20.36 -20.09 5.40
N GLN A 421 -21.47 -20.75 5.77
CA GLN A 421 -21.89 -22.00 5.14
C GLN A 421 -23.42 -22.18 5.21
N PRO A 422 -24.16 -22.00 4.10
CA PRO A 422 -23.70 -21.41 2.84
C PRO A 422 -23.31 -19.93 3.03
N LEU A 423 -22.47 -19.41 2.14
CA LEU A 423 -22.12 -17.99 2.14
C LEU A 423 -23.40 -17.16 1.96
N THR A 424 -23.73 -16.35 2.96
CA THR A 424 -24.94 -15.54 2.96
C THR A 424 -24.58 -14.10 3.32
N ALA A 425 -24.98 -13.14 2.49
CA ALA A 425 -24.72 -11.73 2.73
C ALA A 425 -25.60 -11.17 3.85
N SER A 426 -25.02 -10.38 4.75
CA SER A 426 -25.72 -9.50 5.69
C SER A 426 -25.60 -8.03 5.31
N GLN A 427 -24.53 -7.67 4.61
CA GLN A 427 -24.29 -6.33 4.09
C GLN A 427 -23.60 -6.43 2.73
N ILE A 428 -23.93 -5.49 1.84
CA ILE A 428 -23.23 -5.29 0.56
C ILE A 428 -22.96 -3.80 0.43
N THR A 429 -21.69 -3.43 0.36
CA THR A 429 -21.25 -2.05 0.11
C THR A 429 -20.69 -1.96 -1.30
N LEU A 430 -21.20 -1.03 -2.11
CA LEU A 430 -20.63 -0.70 -3.41
C LEU A 430 -19.33 0.10 -3.21
N LYS A 431 -18.24 -0.38 -3.80
CA LYS A 431 -16.93 0.29 -3.84
C LYS A 431 -16.67 0.85 -5.23
N LYS A 432 -15.60 1.65 -5.38
CA LYS A 432 -15.23 2.27 -6.65
C LYS A 432 -14.65 1.21 -7.61
N SER A 433 -15.39 0.91 -8.67
CA SER A 433 -14.96 0.07 -9.80
C SER A 433 -13.95 0.78 -10.69
N VAL A 434 -13.18 -0.02 -11.43
CA VAL A 434 -12.23 0.48 -12.44
C VAL A 434 -12.59 -0.08 -13.81
N ILE A 435 -12.67 0.83 -14.79
CA ILE A 435 -13.08 0.54 -16.16
C ILE A 435 -12.14 1.27 -17.11
N ALA A 436 -11.52 0.53 -18.05
CA ALA A 436 -10.70 1.10 -19.10
C ALA A 436 -11.33 0.96 -20.49
N GLY A 437 -11.14 2.00 -21.31
CA GLY A 437 -11.68 2.02 -22.67
C GLY A 437 -11.12 3.14 -23.53
N THR A 438 -11.69 3.26 -24.72
CA THR A 438 -11.46 4.37 -25.64
C THR A 438 -12.57 5.40 -25.51
N VAL A 439 -12.20 6.67 -25.41
CA VAL A 439 -13.14 7.79 -25.44
C VAL A 439 -13.83 7.82 -26.81
N SER A 440 -15.15 7.65 -26.83
CA SER A 440 -15.96 7.71 -28.06
C SER A 440 -16.20 9.15 -28.55
N THR A 441 -16.83 9.32 -29.72
CA THR A 441 -16.87 10.61 -30.42
C THR A 441 -17.73 11.67 -29.71
N ALA A 442 -17.11 12.85 -29.50
CA ALA A 442 -17.64 14.12 -28.96
C ALA A 442 -17.93 14.14 -27.44
N PRO A 443 -16.90 14.14 -26.58
CA PRO A 443 -17.08 14.33 -25.14
C PRO A 443 -17.69 15.71 -24.85
N SER A 444 -18.68 15.77 -23.96
CA SER A 444 -19.17 17.04 -23.41
C SER A 444 -18.33 17.40 -22.18
N PRO A 445 -18.30 18.68 -21.76
CA PRO A 445 -17.63 19.05 -20.52
C PRO A 445 -18.27 18.29 -19.34
N GLY A 446 -17.49 17.43 -18.69
CA GLY A 446 -17.95 16.67 -17.53
C GLY A 446 -18.56 15.30 -17.83
N GLU A 447 -18.75 14.90 -19.09
CA GLU A 447 -19.30 13.59 -19.45
C GLU A 447 -18.73 13.07 -20.77
N PHE A 448 -18.32 11.81 -20.78
CA PHE A 448 -17.87 11.12 -21.98
C PHE A 448 -18.26 9.64 -21.93
N MET A 449 -18.43 9.03 -23.10
CA MET A 449 -18.73 7.60 -23.19
C MET A 449 -17.47 6.82 -23.56
N LEU A 450 -17.18 5.77 -22.80
CA LEU A 450 -16.11 4.82 -23.07
C LEU A 450 -16.63 3.65 -23.88
N SER A 451 -15.96 3.34 -24.99
CA SER A 451 -16.03 2.04 -25.61
C SER A 451 -14.99 1.15 -24.95
N LEU A 452 -15.44 0.14 -24.22
CA LEU A 452 -14.58 -0.67 -23.37
C LEU A 452 -13.56 -1.46 -24.20
N PHE A 453 -12.37 -1.67 -23.66
CA PHE A 453 -11.44 -2.64 -24.24
C PHE A 453 -11.94 -4.08 -24.09
N LEU A 454 -12.94 -4.29 -23.21
CA LEU A 454 -13.32 -5.58 -22.69
C LEU A 454 -14.20 -6.43 -23.61
N GLN A 455 -13.81 -7.69 -23.66
CA GLN A 455 -14.65 -8.87 -23.85
C GLN A 455 -14.24 -9.86 -22.74
N ILE A 456 -14.54 -9.61 -21.44
CA ILE A 456 -14.34 -10.69 -20.44
C ILE A 456 -15.29 -11.82 -20.85
N GLN A 457 -14.74 -12.84 -21.48
CA GLN A 457 -15.49 -14.02 -21.88
C GLN A 457 -16.05 -14.68 -20.61
N GLY A 458 -17.38 -14.65 -20.43
CA GLY A 458 -18.06 -15.17 -19.23
C GLY A 458 -18.92 -14.16 -18.47
N ILE A 459 -18.75 -12.85 -18.70
CA ILE A 459 -19.67 -11.81 -18.20
C ILE A 459 -20.65 -11.46 -19.32
N ALA A 460 -21.64 -12.33 -19.53
CA ALA A 460 -22.66 -12.10 -20.54
C ALA A 460 -23.62 -10.98 -20.11
N GLY A 461 -23.92 -10.03 -21.02
CA GLY A 461 -24.98 -9.03 -20.82
C GLY A 461 -24.53 -7.67 -20.33
N PHE A 462 -23.24 -7.42 -20.09
CA PHE A 462 -22.74 -6.07 -19.83
C PHE A 462 -22.55 -5.31 -21.15
N PRO A 463 -23.06 -4.07 -21.29
CA PRO A 463 -22.87 -3.28 -22.51
C PRO A 463 -21.38 -2.98 -22.78
N ASN A 464 -20.99 -2.96 -24.05
CA ASN A 464 -19.63 -2.59 -24.47
C ASN A 464 -19.31 -1.09 -24.29
N THR A 465 -20.24 -0.32 -23.71
CA THR A 465 -20.06 1.10 -23.45
C THR A 465 -20.44 1.45 -22.02
N VAL A 466 -19.72 2.40 -21.44
CA VAL A 466 -20.00 2.99 -20.12
C VAL A 466 -19.99 4.50 -20.26
N THR A 467 -21.02 5.16 -19.74
CA THR A 467 -21.04 6.62 -19.63
C THR A 467 -20.26 7.01 -18.38
N VAL A 468 -19.23 7.84 -18.53
CA VAL A 468 -18.42 8.35 -17.42
C VAL A 468 -18.76 9.82 -17.20
N ARG A 469 -19.12 10.16 -15.96
CA ARG A 469 -19.30 11.55 -15.50
C ARG A 469 -18.18 11.94 -14.56
N THR A 470 -17.62 13.11 -14.79
CA THR A 470 -16.60 13.72 -13.92
C THR A 470 -17.18 14.92 -13.18
N PHE A 471 -16.63 15.18 -12.00
CA PHE A 471 -17.03 16.23 -11.08
C PHE A 471 -15.82 17.10 -10.71
N PRO A 472 -16.00 18.24 -10.02
CA PRO A 472 -14.87 19.07 -9.57
C PRO A 472 -13.87 18.33 -8.68
N VAL A 473 -14.33 17.28 -7.97
CA VAL A 473 -13.50 16.40 -7.13
C VAL A 473 -12.83 15.27 -7.93
N THR A 474 -13.12 15.11 -9.22
CA THR A 474 -12.48 14.09 -10.04
C THR A 474 -11.03 14.44 -10.26
N GLU A 475 -10.16 13.50 -9.92
CA GLU A 475 -8.72 13.63 -10.15
C GLU A 475 -8.36 13.20 -11.57
N PHE A 476 -7.44 13.93 -12.18
CA PHE A 476 -6.98 13.65 -13.54
C PHE A 476 -5.49 13.38 -13.53
N GLU A 477 -5.08 12.16 -13.83
CA GLU A 477 -3.67 11.75 -13.91
C GLU A 477 -3.22 11.66 -15.37
N ASN A 478 -1.99 12.11 -15.65
CA ASN A 478 -1.38 12.18 -16.99
C ASN A 478 -2.13 13.05 -18.00
N PHE A 479 -3.04 13.90 -17.54
CA PHE A 479 -3.58 14.99 -18.33
C PHE A 479 -2.65 16.21 -18.22
N GLY A 480 -2.58 17.02 -19.29
CA GLY A 480 -1.91 18.31 -19.22
C GLY A 480 -2.63 19.28 -18.26
N THR A 481 -2.36 20.57 -18.38
CA THR A 481 -2.94 21.60 -17.49
C THR A 481 -4.47 21.75 -17.57
N GLN A 482 -5.12 21.11 -18.55
CA GLN A 482 -6.57 20.98 -18.68
C GLN A 482 -6.91 19.57 -19.21
N PRO A 483 -7.82 18.82 -18.58
CA PRO A 483 -8.28 17.54 -19.09
C PRO A 483 -9.16 17.77 -20.32
N MET A 484 -8.55 17.79 -21.51
CA MET A 484 -9.28 17.76 -22.77
C MET A 484 -9.33 16.33 -23.30
N PHE A 485 -10.52 15.72 -23.18
CA PHE A 485 -10.78 14.43 -23.77
C PHE A 485 -10.90 14.57 -25.30
N ALA A 486 -10.16 13.75 -26.03
CA ALA A 486 -10.24 13.65 -27.47
C ALA A 486 -10.74 12.26 -27.86
N PRO A 487 -11.63 12.14 -28.87
CA PRO A 487 -12.03 10.84 -29.40
C PRO A 487 -10.82 9.97 -29.75
N GLY A 488 -10.87 8.70 -29.36
CA GLY A 488 -9.80 7.73 -29.59
C GLY A 488 -8.72 7.69 -28.49
N GLN A 489 -8.74 8.60 -27.52
CA GLN A 489 -7.87 8.48 -26.35
C GLN A 489 -8.19 7.23 -25.53
N GLN A 490 -7.15 6.57 -25.05
CA GLN A 490 -7.25 5.43 -24.14
C GLN A 490 -7.15 5.94 -22.71
N VAL A 491 -8.20 5.71 -21.93
CA VAL A 491 -8.24 6.12 -20.52
C VAL A 491 -8.70 4.98 -19.65
N VAL A 492 -8.36 5.08 -18.39
CA VAL A 492 -8.96 4.29 -17.32
C VAL A 492 -9.67 5.25 -16.37
N ALA A 493 -10.90 4.91 -16.02
CA ALA A 493 -11.71 5.63 -15.04
C ALA A 493 -11.93 4.74 -13.83
N ARG A 494 -11.76 5.33 -12.64
CA ARG A 494 -12.10 4.73 -11.36
C ARG A 494 -13.23 5.52 -10.73
N GLY A 495 -14.25 4.83 -10.24
CA GLY A 495 -15.43 5.47 -9.70
C GLY A 495 -16.57 4.51 -9.38
N LEU A 496 -17.68 5.06 -8.89
CA LEU A 496 -18.87 4.28 -8.58
C LEU A 496 -19.64 3.95 -9.87
N LEU A 497 -19.88 2.67 -10.11
CA LEU A 497 -20.57 2.16 -11.29
C LEU A 497 -22.04 1.83 -10.94
N PHE A 498 -22.97 2.28 -11.77
CA PHE A 498 -24.40 2.13 -11.55
C PHE A 498 -25.11 1.55 -12.77
N ARG A 499 -26.18 0.80 -12.51
CA ARG A 499 -27.14 0.30 -13.50
C ARG A 499 -27.91 1.48 -14.11
N GLY A 500 -27.34 2.12 -15.13
CA GLY A 500 -27.97 3.23 -15.85
C GLY A 500 -29.23 2.79 -16.62
N GLY A 501 -30.03 3.75 -17.10
CA GLY A 501 -31.23 3.50 -17.93
C GLY A 501 -30.95 3.02 -19.36
N GLY A 502 -29.71 2.61 -19.65
CA GLY A 502 -29.19 2.23 -20.96
C GLY A 502 -27.78 1.66 -20.80
N ALA A 503 -26.76 2.43 -21.18
CA ALA A 503 -25.38 2.13 -20.77
C ALA A 503 -25.22 2.35 -19.25
N PRO A 504 -24.39 1.55 -18.56
CA PRO A 504 -24.01 1.80 -17.18
C PRO A 504 -23.40 3.20 -17.02
N LEU A 505 -23.64 3.80 -15.85
CA LEU A 505 -23.17 5.13 -15.51
C LEU A 505 -22.07 5.01 -14.45
N MET A 506 -20.89 5.55 -14.74
CA MET A 506 -19.81 5.69 -13.77
C MET A 506 -19.68 7.14 -13.30
N LEU A 507 -19.71 7.35 -12.00
CA LEU A 507 -19.29 8.61 -11.38
C LEU A 507 -17.80 8.51 -11.07
N ALA A 508 -16.96 9.16 -11.87
CA ALA A 508 -15.51 9.03 -11.77
C ALA A 508 -14.96 9.82 -10.57
N SER A 509 -14.29 9.13 -9.65
CA SER A 509 -13.40 9.76 -8.67
C SER A 509 -12.06 10.11 -9.30
N GLU A 510 -11.61 9.33 -10.28
CA GLU A 510 -10.33 9.49 -10.93
C GLU A 510 -10.41 9.07 -12.40
N VAL A 511 -9.68 9.79 -13.25
CA VAL A 511 -9.49 9.42 -14.65
C VAL A 511 -8.01 9.57 -14.97
N ARG A 512 -7.41 8.52 -15.54
CA ARG A 512 -6.02 8.52 -15.96
C ARG A 512 -5.91 8.28 -17.46
N LEU A 513 -5.07 9.08 -18.12
CA LEU A 513 -4.66 8.84 -19.50
C LEU A 513 -3.62 7.71 -19.53
N LEU A 514 -3.88 6.66 -20.32
CA LEU A 514 -3.01 5.49 -20.46
C LEU A 514 -1.81 5.81 -21.36
N ARG A 515 -0.66 5.16 -21.10
CA ARG A 515 0.63 5.50 -21.72
C ARG A 515 1.14 4.55 -22.78
#